data_AF-A0A0A9XWX1-F1
#
_entry.id   AF-A0A0A9XWX1-F1
#
_cell.length_a   1.000
_cell.length_b   1.000
_cell.length_c   1.000
_cell.angle_alpha   90.00
_cell.angle_beta   90.00
_cell.angle_gamma   90.00
#
_symmetry.space_group_name_H-M   'P 1'
#
loop_
_entity.id
_entity.type
_entity.pdbx_description
1 polymer ?
#
loop_
_entity_poly.entity_id
_entity_poly.type
_entity_poly.pdbx_seq_one_letter_code
_entity_poly.pdbx_strand_id
1 'polypeptide(L)'
;VTSNNQTSNEDRYPSETDSPHHGGSVADGHDPNEDDAIDLECPTFDLPEDIRRILGDDPAKPKGDIFTLNNLIASRWKNVLEVGITKEELSSLIEKFDAPSNLTALNPPKVNPEVLPVLQKIHTVRDNCYSNMQQQLGVGLTA
;
A
#
# COMPACT_ATOMS: atom_id res chain seq x y z
N VAL A 1 -18.80 49.79 12.12
CA VAL A 1 -17.56 49.06 12.45
C VAL A 1 -17.55 47.83 11.54
N THR A 2 -17.12 47.97 10.27
CA THR A 2 -15.70 48.00 9.81
C THR A 2 -15.07 46.62 10.09
N SER A 3 -14.59 45.80 9.15
CA SER A 3 -14.40 45.89 7.70
C SER A 3 -14.17 44.48 7.14
N ASN A 4 -14.63 44.27 5.91
CA ASN A 4 -14.07 43.28 4.99
C ASN A 4 -12.60 43.65 4.70
N ASN A 5 -11.70 42.67 4.69
CA ASN A 5 -10.33 42.89 4.19
C ASN A 5 -10.15 42.18 2.85
N GLN A 6 -10.21 42.98 1.81
CA GLN A 6 -9.83 42.69 0.45
C GLN A 6 -8.44 43.30 0.27
N THR A 7 -7.44 42.52 -0.12
CA THR A 7 -6.15 43.06 -0.60
C THR A 7 -5.86 42.46 -1.97
N SER A 8 -5.96 43.35 -2.96
CA SER A 8 -5.47 43.23 -4.31
C SER A 8 -3.94 43.15 -4.32
N ASN A 9 -3.40 42.60 -5.41
CA ASN A 9 -2.35 43.17 -6.28
C ASN A 9 -1.83 42.00 -7.14
N GLU A 10 -2.21 41.89 -8.41
CA GLU A 10 -1.51 42.54 -9.53
C GLU A 10 0.01 42.41 -9.42
N ASP A 11 0.59 41.47 -10.14
CA ASP A 11 1.83 41.74 -10.84
C ASP A 11 1.87 41.00 -12.17
N ARG A 12 1.93 41.83 -13.20
CA ARG A 12 1.90 41.59 -14.63
C ARG A 12 3.31 41.91 -15.11
N TYR A 13 4.03 40.95 -15.66
CA TYR A 13 5.26 41.24 -16.41
C TYR A 13 5.03 40.99 -17.89
N PRO A 14 5.04 42.04 -18.74
CA PRO A 14 5.15 41.90 -20.18
C PRO A 14 6.56 42.24 -20.70
N SER A 15 6.88 41.61 -21.83
CA SER A 15 7.67 42.09 -22.97
C SER A 15 9.20 42.22 -22.90
N GLU A 16 9.82 41.40 -23.76
CA GLU A 16 10.69 41.78 -24.88
C GLU A 16 11.77 42.85 -24.65
N THR A 17 13.02 42.44 -24.87
CA THR A 17 14.01 43.32 -25.51
C THR A 17 14.58 42.62 -26.73
N ASP A 18 14.13 43.09 -27.87
CA ASP A 18 14.75 43.00 -29.18
C ASP A 18 15.90 44.03 -29.23
N SER A 19 17.10 43.64 -29.71
CA SER A 19 17.85 44.49 -30.63
C SER A 19 19.04 43.79 -31.31
N PRO A 20 19.38 44.21 -32.56
CA PRO A 20 20.20 43.47 -33.52
C PRO A 20 21.57 44.14 -33.79
N HIS A 21 22.53 43.41 -34.38
CA HIS A 21 23.55 43.92 -35.33
C HIS A 21 24.39 42.71 -35.82
N HIS A 22 24.26 42.24 -37.07
CA HIS A 22 24.85 42.73 -38.33
C HIS A 22 26.06 41.90 -38.79
N GLY A 23 25.92 41.24 -39.95
CA GLY A 23 27.00 41.12 -40.93
C GLY A 23 27.58 39.73 -41.22
N GLY A 24 27.35 39.24 -42.44
CA GLY A 24 28.45 38.76 -43.29
C GLY A 24 28.73 37.26 -43.38
N SER A 25 28.07 36.62 -44.33
CA SER A 25 28.52 35.48 -45.16
C SER A 25 30.02 35.16 -45.18
N VAL A 26 30.38 33.89 -44.95
CA VAL A 26 31.11 33.03 -45.92
C VAL A 26 30.97 31.56 -45.54
N ALA A 27 30.65 30.72 -46.53
CA ALA A 27 30.70 29.28 -46.43
C ALA A 27 32.17 28.82 -46.40
N ASP A 28 32.55 28.05 -45.40
CA ASP A 28 33.62 27.06 -45.54
C ASP A 28 33.28 25.86 -44.66
N GLY A 29 33.13 24.71 -45.33
CA GLY A 29 32.83 23.44 -44.68
C GLY A 29 34.09 22.94 -44.00
N HIS A 30 34.21 23.19 -42.70
CA HIS A 30 35.07 22.42 -41.82
C HIS A 30 34.18 21.81 -40.75
N ASP A 31 33.88 20.53 -40.92
CA ASP A 31 33.27 19.70 -39.90
C ASP A 31 34.33 19.44 -38.81
N PRO A 32 34.17 19.94 -37.57
CA PRO A 32 35.12 19.68 -36.49
C PRO A 32 34.62 18.53 -35.59
N ASN A 33 33.96 17.51 -36.17
CA ASN A 33 33.42 16.39 -35.41
C ASN A 33 34.30 15.13 -35.42
N GLU A 34 35.63 15.24 -35.43
CA GLU A 34 36.48 14.09 -35.11
C GLU A 34 37.64 14.52 -34.18
N ASP A 35 37.88 13.68 -33.16
CA ASP A 35 38.87 13.75 -32.07
C ASP A 35 38.47 14.67 -30.88
N ASP A 36 38.03 14.24 -29.70
CA ASP A 36 38.16 12.98 -28.97
C ASP A 36 36.87 12.73 -28.17
N ALA A 37 36.02 11.80 -28.61
CA ALA A 37 35.03 11.24 -27.70
C ALA A 37 35.82 10.39 -26.68
N ILE A 38 36.03 10.95 -25.48
CA ILE A 38 36.51 10.15 -24.35
C ILE A 38 35.49 9.04 -24.15
N ASP A 39 35.86 7.84 -24.56
CA ASP A 39 35.12 6.63 -24.26
C ASP A 39 35.16 6.44 -22.74
N LEU A 40 34.19 7.03 -22.05
CA LEU A 40 33.88 6.77 -20.66
C LEU A 40 33.15 5.42 -20.58
N GLU A 41 33.79 4.35 -21.07
CA GLU A 41 33.52 3.02 -20.58
C GLU A 41 33.96 3.01 -19.11
N CYS A 42 33.04 3.39 -18.21
CA CYS A 42 33.18 3.06 -16.81
C CYS A 42 33.23 1.53 -16.75
N PRO A 43 34.38 0.90 -16.43
CA PRO A 43 34.39 -0.53 -16.24
C PRO A 43 33.34 -0.83 -15.18
N THR A 44 32.47 -1.81 -15.46
CA THR A 44 31.48 -2.28 -14.49
C THR A 44 32.25 -2.97 -13.38
N PHE A 45 32.81 -2.15 -12.48
CA PHE A 45 33.59 -2.60 -11.35
C PHE A 45 32.59 -2.99 -10.29
N ASP A 46 32.40 -4.30 -10.14
CA ASP A 46 31.68 -4.82 -9.00
C ASP A 46 32.45 -4.43 -7.74
N LEU A 47 31.86 -3.49 -7.00
CA LEU A 47 32.42 -2.98 -5.76
C LEU A 47 32.53 -4.14 -4.76
N PRO A 48 33.65 -4.23 -4.02
CA PRO A 48 33.76 -5.21 -2.95
C PRO A 48 32.70 -4.97 -1.87
N GLU A 49 32.33 -6.06 -1.18
CA GLU A 49 31.16 -6.14 -0.31
C GLU A 49 31.20 -5.15 0.87
N ASP A 50 32.40 -4.85 1.36
CA ASP A 50 32.65 -3.87 2.40
C ASP A 50 32.25 -2.45 1.97
N ILE A 51 32.54 -2.06 0.73
CA ILE A 51 32.16 -0.77 0.15
C ILE A 51 30.66 -0.74 -0.15
N ARG A 52 30.09 -1.83 -0.69
CA ARG A 52 28.64 -1.95 -0.93
C ARG A 52 27.84 -1.76 0.36
N ARG A 53 28.31 -2.35 1.47
CA ARG A 53 27.67 -2.20 2.78
C ARG A 53 27.71 -0.76 3.30
N ILE A 54 28.77 0.00 2.99
CA ILE A 54 28.89 1.42 3.38
C ILE A 54 27.89 2.28 2.59
N LEU A 55 27.66 1.95 1.32
CA LEU A 55 26.72 2.66 0.44
C LEU A 55 25.25 2.41 0.78
N GLY A 56 24.97 1.36 1.57
CA GLY A 56 23.63 1.03 2.05
C GLY A 56 22.89 0.03 1.18
N ASP A 57 21.66 -0.30 1.58
CA ASP A 57 20.82 -1.24 0.85
C ASP A 57 20.40 -0.65 -0.50
N ASP A 58 20.61 -1.43 -1.56
CA ASP A 58 20.20 -1.05 -2.91
C ASP A 58 18.66 -0.92 -2.99
N PRO A 59 18.11 0.27 -3.27
CA PRO A 59 16.67 0.48 -3.37
C PRO A 59 16.05 -0.23 -4.58
N ALA A 60 16.85 -0.62 -5.59
CA ALA A 60 16.40 -1.39 -6.74
C ALA A 60 16.44 -2.91 -6.49
N LYS A 61 17.08 -3.37 -5.40
CA LYS A 61 17.10 -4.79 -5.06
C LYS A 61 15.70 -5.19 -4.60
N PRO A 62 15.00 -6.08 -5.34
CA PRO A 62 13.70 -6.56 -4.90
C PRO A 62 13.90 -7.24 -3.55
N LYS A 63 13.12 -6.81 -2.55
CA LYS A 63 13.01 -7.55 -1.28
C LYS A 63 12.54 -8.94 -1.67
N GLY A 64 13.43 -9.93 -1.57
CA GLY A 64 13.12 -11.29 -2.03
C GLY A 64 11.81 -11.75 -1.41
N ASP A 65 10.96 -12.42 -2.19
CA ASP A 65 9.75 -13.04 -1.69
C ASP A 65 10.14 -14.03 -0.58
N ILE A 66 10.01 -13.58 0.66
CA ILE A 66 10.53 -14.28 1.84
C ILE A 66 9.71 -15.55 2.12
N PHE A 67 8.56 -15.71 1.46
CA PHE A 67 7.64 -16.82 1.66
C PHE A 67 6.75 -17.07 0.45
N THR A 68 6.91 -18.23 -0.20
CA THR A 68 6.01 -18.73 -1.25
C THR A 68 5.12 -19.83 -0.68
N LEU A 69 3.79 -19.65 -0.75
CA LEU A 69 2.82 -20.68 -0.38
C LEU A 69 2.88 -21.87 -1.35
N ASN A 70 2.58 -23.07 -0.85
CA ASN A 70 2.44 -24.25 -1.72
C ASN A 70 1.34 -24.02 -2.76
N ASN A 71 1.58 -24.40 -4.01
CA ASN A 71 0.67 -24.18 -5.14
C ASN A 71 -0.76 -24.74 -4.90
N LEU A 72 -0.89 -25.87 -4.22
CA LEU A 72 -2.21 -26.46 -3.92
C LEU A 72 -2.98 -25.63 -2.90
N ILE A 73 -2.27 -25.06 -1.91
CA ILE A 73 -2.86 -24.16 -0.92
C ILE A 73 -3.24 -22.86 -1.61
N ALA A 74 -2.32 -22.24 -2.34
CA ALA A 74 -2.56 -20.99 -3.05
C ALA A 74 -3.78 -21.08 -3.99
N SER A 75 -3.93 -22.18 -4.74
CA SER A 75 -5.08 -22.38 -5.63
C SER A 75 -6.41 -22.45 -4.88
N ARG A 76 -6.48 -23.14 -3.74
CA ARG A 76 -7.71 -23.24 -2.94
C ARG A 76 -8.06 -21.91 -2.29
N TRP A 77 -7.07 -21.24 -1.70
CA TRP A 77 -7.26 -19.93 -1.07
C TRP A 77 -7.64 -18.86 -2.09
N LYS A 78 -7.08 -18.91 -3.30
CA LYS A 78 -7.49 -18.02 -4.39
C LYS A 78 -8.99 -18.12 -4.69
N ASN A 79 -9.52 -19.35 -4.81
CA ASN A 79 -10.94 -19.55 -5.05
C ASN A 79 -11.80 -19.02 -3.88
N VAL A 80 -11.40 -19.31 -2.63
CA VAL A 80 -12.11 -18.82 -1.45
C VAL A 80 -12.09 -17.29 -1.35
N LEU A 81 -10.99 -16.64 -1.74
CA LEU A 81 -10.86 -15.18 -1.69
C LEU A 81 -11.63 -14.47 -2.82
N GLU A 82 -11.73 -15.09 -4.00
CA GLU A 82 -12.44 -14.51 -5.16
C GLU A 82 -13.95 -14.75 -5.09
N VAL A 83 -14.37 -15.96 -4.71
CA VAL A 83 -15.79 -16.38 -4.71
C VAL A 83 -16.43 -16.20 -3.34
N GLY A 84 -15.62 -16.18 -2.27
CA GLY A 84 -16.10 -16.20 -0.89
C GLY A 84 -16.46 -17.60 -0.42
N ILE A 85 -16.93 -17.68 0.82
CA ILE A 85 -17.50 -18.89 1.43
C ILE A 85 -19.02 -18.72 1.56
N THR A 86 -19.78 -19.79 1.34
CA THR A 86 -21.23 -19.75 1.57
C THR A 86 -21.55 -19.72 3.06
N LYS A 87 -22.76 -19.29 3.42
CA LYS A 87 -23.18 -19.23 4.83
C LYS A 87 -23.27 -20.62 5.45
N GLU A 88 -23.65 -21.62 4.65
CA GLU A 88 -23.81 -23.01 5.04
C GLU A 88 -22.44 -23.65 5.33
N GLU A 89 -21.45 -23.40 4.47
CA GLU A 89 -20.08 -23.86 4.67
C GLU A 89 -19.43 -23.18 5.88
N LEU A 90 -19.64 -21.87 6.04
CA LEU A 90 -19.15 -21.14 7.20
C LEU A 90 -19.77 -21.66 8.51
N SER A 91 -21.08 -21.93 8.53
CA SER A 91 -21.74 -22.49 9.71
C SER A 91 -21.21 -23.88 10.05
N SER A 92 -21.03 -24.73 9.02
CA SER A 92 -20.44 -26.07 9.19
C SER A 92 -19.00 -26.01 9.73
N LEU A 93 -18.23 -24.99 9.32
CA LEU A 93 -16.88 -24.77 9.82
C LEU A 93 -16.89 -24.35 11.30
N ILE A 94 -17.77 -23.41 11.65
CA ILE A 94 -17.95 -22.95 13.04
C ILE A 94 -18.38 -24.08 13.97
N GLU A 95 -19.25 -25.00 13.51
CA GLU A 95 -19.68 -26.16 14.30
C GLU A 95 -18.59 -27.22 14.48
N LYS A 96 -17.62 -27.28 13.56
CA LYS A 96 -16.57 -28.30 13.57
C LYS A 96 -15.42 -27.97 14.52
N PHE A 97 -15.17 -26.68 14.76
CA PHE A 97 -14.03 -26.22 15.53
C PHE A 97 -14.50 -25.50 16.80
N ASP A 98 -14.03 -25.98 17.95
CA ASP A 98 -14.30 -25.35 19.24
C ASP A 98 -13.25 -24.29 19.55
N ALA A 99 -13.68 -23.19 20.19
CA ALA A 99 -12.76 -22.20 20.70
C ALA A 99 -11.81 -22.82 21.75
N PRO A 100 -10.53 -22.40 21.78
CA PRO A 100 -9.53 -23.03 22.61
C PRO A 100 -9.79 -22.75 24.09
N SER A 101 -9.78 -23.81 24.90
CA SER A 101 -10.20 -23.77 26.32
C SER A 101 -9.31 -22.90 27.22
N ASN A 102 -8.07 -22.63 26.80
CA ASN A 102 -7.13 -21.75 27.50
C ASN A 102 -7.42 -20.25 27.25
N LEU A 103 -8.33 -19.90 26.34
CA LEU A 103 -8.65 -18.52 25.96
C LEU A 103 -10.15 -18.24 26.05
N THR A 104 -10.70 -18.36 27.26
CA THR A 104 -12.13 -18.11 27.53
C THR A 104 -12.60 -16.69 27.20
N ALA A 105 -11.69 -15.70 27.22
CA ALA A 105 -11.98 -14.32 26.80
C ALA A 105 -12.36 -14.20 25.31
N LEU A 106 -12.04 -15.22 24.52
CA LEU A 106 -12.36 -15.28 23.10
C LEU A 106 -13.81 -15.75 22.86
N ASN A 107 -14.47 -16.31 23.88
CA ASN A 107 -15.90 -16.61 23.83
C ASN A 107 -16.70 -15.31 24.10
N PRO A 108 -17.71 -14.97 23.27
CA PRO A 108 -18.48 -13.76 23.49
C PRO A 108 -19.20 -13.74 24.85
N PRO A 109 -19.27 -12.58 25.51
CA PRO A 109 -20.00 -12.44 26.77
C PRO A 109 -21.50 -12.60 26.54
N LYS A 110 -22.20 -13.22 27.50
CA LYS A 110 -23.65 -13.37 27.46
C LYS A 110 -24.31 -12.07 27.93
N VAL A 111 -25.27 -11.56 27.16
CA VAL A 111 -26.10 -10.42 27.57
C VAL A 111 -26.92 -10.79 28.80
N ASN A 112 -27.03 -9.86 29.75
CA ASN A 112 -27.88 -10.05 30.91
C ASN A 112 -29.35 -10.25 30.47
N PRO A 113 -29.99 -11.39 30.81
CA PRO A 113 -31.36 -11.68 30.40
C PRO A 113 -32.40 -10.69 30.94
N GLU A 114 -32.12 -10.00 32.04
CA GLU A 114 -33.01 -8.97 32.61
C GLU A 114 -33.03 -7.69 31.75
N VAL A 115 -31.96 -7.43 31.01
CA VAL A 115 -31.80 -6.22 30.19
C VAL A 115 -32.36 -6.43 28.78
N LEU A 116 -32.40 -7.68 28.30
CA LEU A 116 -32.90 -8.04 26.97
C LEU A 116 -34.30 -7.48 26.65
N PRO A 117 -35.31 -7.51 27.54
CA PRO A 117 -36.65 -7.02 27.24
C PRO A 117 -36.74 -5.49 27.16
N VAL A 118 -35.81 -4.78 27.81
CA VAL A 118 -35.77 -3.31 27.87
C VAL A 118 -34.94 -2.73 26.74
N LEU A 119 -34.05 -3.54 26.17
CA LEU A 119 -33.11 -3.11 25.13
C LEU A 119 -33.82 -2.89 23.79
N GLN A 120 -33.55 -1.74 23.15
CA GLN A 120 -34.10 -1.50 21.81
C GLN A 120 -33.49 -2.47 20.80
N LYS A 121 -34.29 -2.90 19.83
CA LYS A 121 -33.91 -3.89 18.80
C LYS A 121 -32.60 -3.57 18.09
N ILE A 122 -32.29 -2.29 17.86
CA ILE A 122 -31.05 -1.87 17.22
C ILE A 122 -29.80 -2.20 18.06
N HIS A 123 -29.89 -2.11 19.38
CA HIS A 123 -28.79 -2.45 20.28
C HIS A 123 -28.63 -3.97 20.36
N THR A 124 -29.72 -4.73 20.39
CA THR A 124 -29.68 -6.21 20.34
C THR A 124 -29.05 -6.72 19.04
N VAL A 125 -29.40 -6.12 17.89
CA VAL A 125 -28.81 -6.50 16.59
C VAL A 125 -27.32 -6.19 16.56
N ARG A 126 -26.92 -5.02 17.05
CA ARG A 126 -25.51 -4.63 17.14
C ARG A 126 -24.73 -5.60 18.03
N ASP A 127 -25.27 -5.92 19.19
CA ASP A 127 -24.63 -6.80 20.15
C ASP A 127 -24.45 -8.22 19.60
N ASN A 128 -25.49 -8.77 18.96
CA ASN A 128 -25.40 -10.05 18.26
C ASN A 128 -24.36 -10.04 17.12
N CYS A 129 -24.21 -8.92 16.41
CA CYS A 129 -23.19 -8.79 15.36
C CYS A 129 -21.78 -8.95 15.95
N TYR A 130 -21.48 -8.26 17.04
CA TYR A 130 -20.17 -8.37 17.70
C TYR A 130 -19.96 -9.74 18.34
N SER A 131 -21.01 -10.32 18.94
CA SER A 131 -20.97 -11.67 19.49
C SER A 131 -20.61 -12.70 18.42
N ASN A 132 -21.26 -12.64 17.25
CA ASN A 132 -20.97 -13.51 16.11
C ASN A 132 -19.53 -13.31 15.59
N MET A 133 -19.05 -12.07 15.51
CA MET A 133 -17.69 -11.77 15.08
C MET A 133 -16.66 -12.34 16.05
N GLN A 134 -16.87 -12.17 17.35
CA GLN A 134 -15.99 -12.70 18.38
C GLN A 134 -15.99 -14.24 18.39
N GLN A 135 -17.15 -14.88 18.17
CA GLN A 135 -17.24 -16.33 18.00
C GLN A 135 -16.44 -16.81 16.79
N GLN A 136 -16.57 -16.14 15.64
CA GLN A 136 -15.82 -16.47 14.42
C GLN A 136 -14.31 -16.35 14.62
N LEU A 137 -13.85 -15.32 15.34
CA LEU A 137 -12.43 -15.18 15.70
C LEU A 137 -11.96 -16.32 16.61
N GLY A 138 -12.82 -16.75 17.54
CA GLY A 138 -12.55 -17.88 18.43
C GLY A 138 -12.31 -19.18 17.72
N VAL A 139 -13.24 -19.54 16.86
CA VAL A 139 -13.19 -20.75 16.03
C VAL A 139 -12.06 -20.67 15.00
N GLY A 140 -11.88 -19.50 14.37
CA GLY A 140 -10.89 -19.30 13.31
C GLY A 140 -9.44 -19.48 13.77
N LEU A 141 -9.16 -19.34 15.07
CA LEU A 141 -7.82 -19.60 15.62
C LEU A 141 -7.46 -21.09 15.67
N THR A 142 -8.49 -21.95 15.75
CA THR A 142 -8.35 -23.41 15.85
C THR A 142 -8.63 -24.15 14.55
N ALA A 143 -9.12 -23.43 13.53
CA ALA A 143 -9.50 -23.95 12.23
C ALA A 143 -8.30 -24.16 11.27
#